data_AF-A0A6P1DEW0-F1
#
_entry.id   AF-A0A6P1DEW0-F1
#
_cell.length_a   1.000
_cell.length_b   1.000
_cell.length_c   1.000
_cell.angle_alpha   90.00
_cell.angle_beta   90.00
_cell.angle_gamma   90.00
#
_symmetry.space_group_name_H-M   'P 1'
#
loop_
_entity.id
_entity.type
_entity.pdbx_description
1 polymer ?
#
loop_
_entity_poly.entity_id
_entity_poly.type
_entity_poly.pdbx_seq_one_letter_code
_entity_poly.pdbx_strand_id
1 'polypeptide(L)'
;MTEELKYFKFAKELNDKHHNFLLEKQLHFRGNFKSISIVSVSQLSPERGKSGLTSKEQAERYLNINEQKKLTETGRKTEEKNLQAFIINHSLNNNGILPFGNFTFITSEMAVQLADGKRIVNDILAIDENGNLAIIELKSLRNNKVKQQAIAFEEMVIVPKSALIKELVKIITGKTWNGDTRKIAVWNAPTSKSSVKLNKLVDKVELYNYVFEGERTEKYIIMNTVTFEKE
;
A
#
# COMPACT_ATOMS: atom_id res chain seq x y z
N MET A 1 22.06 -2.10 -11.25
CA MET A 1 20.82 -1.45 -10.81
C MET A 1 19.85 -1.54 -11.97
N THR A 2 18.72 -2.19 -11.77
CA THR A 2 17.80 -2.52 -12.87
C THR A 2 17.00 -1.28 -13.29
N GLU A 3 16.99 -0.93 -14.58
CA GLU A 3 16.21 0.21 -15.11
C GLU A 3 14.72 0.14 -14.72
N GLU A 4 14.18 -1.07 -14.54
CA GLU A 4 12.81 -1.32 -14.07
C GLU A 4 12.48 -0.67 -12.72
N LEU A 5 13.48 -0.44 -11.85
CA LEU A 5 13.28 0.14 -10.51
C LEU A 5 13.56 1.63 -10.42
N LYS A 6 13.92 2.27 -11.54
CA LYS A 6 14.28 3.69 -11.60
C LYS A 6 13.24 4.60 -10.96
N TYR A 7 11.96 4.37 -11.23
CA TYR A 7 10.89 5.21 -10.72
C TYR A 7 10.58 4.99 -9.23
N PHE A 8 10.82 3.79 -8.71
CA PHE A 8 10.76 3.54 -7.27
C PHE A 8 11.86 4.31 -6.53
N LYS A 9 13.08 4.28 -7.09
CA LYS A 9 14.19 5.09 -6.57
C LYS A 9 13.89 6.58 -6.62
N PHE A 10 13.39 7.08 -7.74
CA PHE A 10 13.01 8.49 -7.87
C PHE A 10 11.94 8.89 -6.85
N ALA A 11 10.90 8.08 -6.68
CA ALA A 11 9.85 8.35 -5.69
C ALA A 11 10.43 8.40 -4.27
N LYS A 12 11.31 7.46 -3.91
CA LYS A 12 12.00 7.47 -2.61
C LYS A 12 12.81 8.75 -2.42
N GLU A 13 13.66 9.11 -3.37
CA GLU A 13 14.51 10.29 -3.29
C GLU A 13 13.68 11.59 -3.19
N LEU A 14 12.55 11.66 -3.89
CA LEU A 14 11.62 12.78 -3.80
C LEU A 14 10.91 12.83 -2.45
N ASN A 15 10.48 11.68 -1.91
CA ASN A 15 9.88 11.58 -0.59
C ASN A 15 10.87 12.00 0.51
N ASP A 16 12.14 11.56 0.42
CA ASP A 16 13.18 11.93 1.37
C ASP A 16 13.50 13.43 1.29
N LYS A 17 13.66 13.97 0.07
CA LYS A 17 14.02 15.37 -0.17
C LYS A 17 12.94 16.34 0.31
N HIS A 18 11.68 16.00 0.10
CA HIS A 18 10.53 16.89 0.36
C HIS A 18 9.70 16.44 1.58
N HIS A 19 10.26 15.63 2.46
CA HIS A 19 9.54 14.95 3.54
C HIS A 19 8.59 15.87 4.33
N ASN A 20 9.11 16.97 4.89
CA ASN A 20 8.33 17.90 5.70
C ASN A 20 7.19 18.56 4.91
N PHE A 21 7.47 18.96 3.66
CA PHE A 21 6.46 19.57 2.80
C PHE A 21 5.35 18.58 2.44
N LEU A 22 5.73 17.37 2.05
CA LEU A 22 4.80 16.29 1.72
C LEU A 22 3.93 15.92 2.93
N LEU A 23 4.51 15.88 4.13
CA LEU A 23 3.79 15.62 5.37
C LEU A 23 2.79 16.73 5.69
N GLU A 24 3.20 18.00 5.59
CA GLU A 24 2.31 19.16 5.79
C GLU A 24 1.15 19.16 4.79
N LYS A 25 1.41 18.83 3.52
CA LYS A 25 0.41 18.80 2.46
C LYS A 25 -0.37 17.48 2.36
N GLN A 26 -0.04 16.50 3.19
CA GLN A 26 -0.59 15.14 3.11
C GLN A 26 -0.47 14.56 1.69
N LEU A 27 0.75 14.58 1.14
CA LEU A 27 1.09 14.06 -0.17
C LEU A 27 2.13 12.95 -0.09
N HIS A 28 2.20 12.14 -1.14
CA HIS A 28 3.17 11.06 -1.26
C HIS A 28 3.56 10.84 -2.72
N PHE A 29 4.87 10.70 -2.99
CA PHE A 29 5.32 10.17 -4.28
C PHE A 29 5.30 8.65 -4.26
N ARG A 30 4.50 8.07 -5.15
CA ARG A 30 4.43 6.62 -5.38
C ARG A 30 5.23 6.23 -6.62
N GLY A 31 6.16 5.28 -6.45
CA GLY A 31 6.85 4.63 -7.57
C GLY A 31 6.01 3.53 -8.23
N ASN A 32 6.24 3.30 -9.51
CA ASN A 32 5.69 2.16 -10.27
C ASN A 32 6.65 1.83 -11.41
N PHE A 33 6.54 0.64 -12.03
CA PHE A 33 7.50 0.18 -13.05
C PHE A 33 7.68 1.12 -14.27
N LYS A 34 6.67 1.94 -14.58
CA LYS A 34 6.69 2.81 -15.77
C LYS A 34 6.72 4.31 -15.48
N SER A 35 6.46 4.72 -14.24
CA SER A 35 6.32 6.14 -13.87
C SER A 35 6.23 6.34 -12.35
N ILE A 36 6.28 7.59 -11.94
CA ILE A 36 5.93 8.08 -10.60
C ILE A 36 4.53 8.68 -10.64
N SER A 37 3.84 8.64 -9.50
CA SER A 37 2.66 9.44 -9.23
C SER A 37 2.88 10.30 -8.00
N ILE A 38 2.30 11.49 -7.95
CA ILE A 38 2.08 12.23 -6.70
C ILE A 38 0.63 12.08 -6.30
N VAL A 39 0.38 11.60 -5.09
CA VAL A 39 -0.98 11.32 -4.59
C VAL A 39 -1.21 11.97 -3.24
N SER A 40 -2.46 12.36 -3.00
CA SER A 40 -2.94 12.81 -1.70
C SER A 40 -3.23 11.62 -0.81
N VAL A 41 -2.74 11.71 0.42
CA VAL A 41 -3.03 10.79 1.53
C VAL A 41 -3.96 11.46 2.55
N SER A 42 -4.58 12.58 2.18
CA SER A 42 -5.61 13.26 2.96
C SER A 42 -6.95 12.51 2.90
N GLN A 43 -7.69 12.50 4.01
CA GLN A 43 -9.07 12.00 4.04
C GLN A 43 -10.04 12.84 3.17
N LEU A 44 -9.69 14.09 2.85
CA LEU A 44 -10.51 14.93 1.98
C LEU A 44 -10.43 14.49 0.50
N SER A 45 -9.28 13.95 0.08
CA SER A 45 -8.96 13.59 -1.30
C SER A 45 -8.12 12.30 -1.38
N PRO A 46 -8.58 11.17 -0.79
CA PRO A 46 -7.78 9.96 -0.60
C PRO A 46 -7.32 9.37 -1.93
N GLU A 47 -6.01 9.10 -2.04
CA GLU A 47 -5.35 8.47 -3.19
C GLU A 47 -5.54 9.19 -4.53
N ARG A 48 -5.96 10.47 -4.50
CA ARG A 48 -6.13 11.29 -5.71
C ARG A 48 -4.84 12.01 -6.06
N GLY A 49 -4.53 12.13 -7.33
CA GLY A 49 -3.18 12.51 -7.72
C GLY A 49 -2.96 12.72 -9.21
N LYS A 50 -1.71 13.05 -9.54
CA LYS A 50 -1.19 13.03 -10.90
C LYS A 50 -0.32 11.80 -11.09
N SER A 51 -0.66 10.98 -12.09
CA SER A 51 0.13 9.83 -12.53
C SER A 51 0.88 10.09 -13.83
N GLY A 52 1.79 9.17 -14.18
CA GLY A 52 2.50 9.17 -15.46
C GLY A 52 3.70 10.13 -15.52
N LEU A 53 4.28 10.47 -14.37
CA LEU A 53 5.43 11.35 -14.27
C LEU A 53 6.70 10.52 -14.53
N THR A 54 7.51 10.89 -15.52
CA THR A 54 8.65 10.08 -15.97
C THR A 54 10.01 10.68 -15.60
N SER A 55 10.03 11.80 -14.88
CA SER A 55 11.26 12.40 -14.34
C SER A 55 11.02 13.07 -12.99
N LYS A 56 12.10 13.29 -12.23
CA LYS A 56 12.02 14.01 -10.95
C LYS A 56 11.60 15.46 -11.15
N GLU A 57 12.12 16.10 -12.19
CA GLU A 57 11.84 17.50 -12.52
C GLU A 57 10.36 17.68 -12.89
N GLN A 58 9.78 16.73 -13.63
CA GLN A 58 8.34 16.71 -13.87
C GLN A 58 7.57 16.58 -12.56
N ALA A 59 7.99 15.68 -11.67
CA ALA A 59 7.33 15.44 -10.40
C ALA A 59 7.40 16.64 -9.45
N GLU A 60 8.54 17.29 -9.34
CA GLU A 60 8.75 18.49 -8.51
C GLU A 60 7.94 19.69 -9.00
N ARG A 61 7.75 19.83 -10.33
CA ARG A 61 6.86 20.88 -10.86
C ARG A 61 5.44 20.76 -10.34
N TYR A 62 4.97 19.56 -9.98
CA TYR A 62 3.63 19.38 -9.42
C TYR A 62 3.51 19.80 -7.95
N LEU A 63 4.62 19.87 -7.19
CA LEU A 63 4.60 20.39 -5.80
C LEU A 63 4.28 21.89 -5.74
N ASN A 64 4.63 22.63 -6.80
CA ASN A 64 4.48 24.09 -6.86
C ASN A 64 3.12 24.55 -7.44
N ILE A 65 2.26 23.62 -7.89
CA ILE A 65 0.99 23.96 -8.53
C ILE A 65 -0.11 23.92 -7.47
N ASN A 66 -0.60 25.10 -7.06
CA ASN A 66 -1.70 25.34 -6.11
C ASN A 66 -2.71 24.16 -5.99
N GLU A 67 -2.46 23.29 -5.01
CA GLU A 67 -2.83 21.86 -5.03
C GLU A 67 -4.30 21.58 -4.70
N GLN A 68 -5.00 22.53 -4.07
CA GLN A 68 -6.40 22.34 -3.66
C GLN A 68 -7.40 22.28 -4.83
N LYS A 69 -7.08 22.86 -6.00
CA LYS A 69 -8.00 22.92 -7.14
C LYS A 69 -7.87 21.80 -8.16
N LYS A 70 -6.78 21.01 -8.14
CA LYS A 70 -6.50 19.98 -9.17
C LYS A 70 -6.57 18.55 -8.67
N LEU A 71 -6.49 18.29 -7.37
CA LEU A 71 -6.69 16.95 -6.78
C LEU A 71 -8.18 16.64 -6.51
N THR A 72 -9.06 17.56 -6.89
CA THR A 72 -10.52 17.53 -6.65
C THR A 72 -11.32 16.77 -7.70
N GLU A 73 -10.74 16.39 -8.85
CA GLU A 73 -11.54 15.78 -9.92
C GLU A 73 -11.66 14.24 -9.84
N THR A 74 -12.93 13.84 -9.87
CA THR A 74 -13.57 12.55 -10.23
C THR A 74 -12.96 11.23 -9.72
N GLY A 75 -13.60 10.70 -8.67
CA GLY A 75 -13.47 9.32 -8.18
C GLY A 75 -14.31 9.11 -6.93
N ARG A 76 -14.93 7.94 -6.74
CA ARG A 76 -15.74 7.68 -5.53
C ARG A 76 -14.83 7.70 -4.30
N LYS A 77 -15.20 8.47 -3.27
CA LYS A 77 -14.64 8.31 -1.92
C LYS A 77 -15.12 6.95 -1.40
N THR A 78 -14.28 5.94 -1.44
CA THR A 78 -14.58 4.62 -0.87
C THR A 78 -13.88 4.49 0.47
N GLU A 79 -14.47 3.74 1.39
CA GLU A 79 -13.86 3.44 2.69
C GLU A 79 -12.48 2.78 2.53
N GLU A 80 -12.32 1.96 1.49
CA GLU A 80 -11.04 1.33 1.13
C GLU A 80 -9.96 2.37 0.80
N LYS A 81 -10.28 3.41 0.01
CA LYS A 81 -9.33 4.47 -0.32
C LYS A 81 -9.03 5.36 0.88
N ASN A 82 -10.02 5.63 1.73
CA ASN A 82 -9.80 6.34 3.00
C ASN A 82 -8.84 5.57 3.92
N LEU A 83 -9.02 4.26 4.04
CA LEU A 83 -8.14 3.38 4.81
C LEU A 83 -6.72 3.38 4.23
N GLN A 84 -6.59 3.24 2.90
CA GLN A 84 -5.29 3.26 2.25
C GLN A 84 -4.55 4.57 2.50
N ALA A 85 -5.24 5.70 2.30
CA ALA A 85 -4.71 7.04 2.59
C ALA A 85 -4.31 7.18 4.07
N PHE A 86 -5.12 6.67 5.00
CA PHE A 86 -4.77 6.63 6.42
C PHE A 86 -3.49 5.82 6.69
N ILE A 87 -3.38 4.60 6.16
CA ILE A 87 -2.22 3.72 6.38
C ILE A 87 -0.94 4.38 5.86
N ILE A 88 -1.00 4.98 4.66
CA ILE A 88 0.16 5.66 4.06
C ILE A 88 0.48 6.94 4.83
N ASN A 89 -0.51 7.76 5.18
CA ASN A 89 -0.26 8.95 5.98
C ASN A 89 0.35 8.60 7.35
N HIS A 90 -0.14 7.54 8.01
CA HIS A 90 0.45 7.04 9.24
C HIS A 90 1.91 6.64 9.03
N SER A 91 2.22 5.89 7.97
CA SER A 91 3.60 5.46 7.71
C SER A 91 4.53 6.64 7.47
N LEU A 92 4.09 7.67 6.74
CA LEU A 92 4.87 8.90 6.54
C LEU A 92 5.18 9.61 7.86
N ASN A 93 4.22 9.67 8.79
CA ASN A 93 4.40 10.29 10.11
C ASN A 93 5.22 9.42 11.08
N ASN A 94 5.43 8.14 10.77
CA ASN A 94 6.05 7.17 11.69
C ASN A 94 7.25 6.46 11.03
N ASN A 95 8.10 7.20 10.33
CA ASN A 95 9.35 6.69 9.74
C ASN A 95 9.15 5.44 8.85
N GLY A 96 8.07 5.42 8.08
CA GLY A 96 7.70 4.32 7.19
C GLY A 96 7.01 3.15 7.87
N ILE A 97 6.70 3.20 9.17
CA ILE A 97 6.07 2.10 9.89
C ILE A 97 4.54 2.13 9.76
N LEU A 98 3.96 1.01 9.35
CA LEU A 98 2.51 0.83 9.25
C LEU A 98 1.85 0.84 10.64
N PRO A 99 0.55 1.19 10.74
CA PRO A 99 -0.18 1.20 12.02
C PRO A 99 -0.43 -0.20 12.62
N PHE A 100 0.10 -1.26 12.01
CA PHE A 100 0.02 -2.65 12.47
C PHE A 100 1.28 -3.43 12.17
N GLY A 101 1.45 -4.52 12.93
CA GLY A 101 2.33 -5.64 12.61
C GLY A 101 3.80 -5.29 12.46
N ASN A 102 4.20 -4.08 12.88
CA ASN A 102 5.54 -3.53 12.76
C ASN A 102 6.14 -3.65 11.35
N PHE A 103 5.30 -3.45 10.32
CA PHE A 103 5.74 -3.49 8.94
C PHE A 103 6.33 -2.15 8.50
N THR A 104 7.41 -2.19 7.71
CA THR A 104 7.95 -1.03 6.99
C THR A 104 7.36 -0.96 5.60
N PHE A 105 6.73 0.17 5.27
CA PHE A 105 6.10 0.45 3.98
C PHE A 105 7.11 0.45 2.83
N ILE A 106 6.76 -0.20 1.72
CA ILE A 106 7.56 -0.21 0.49
C ILE A 106 6.88 0.64 -0.59
N THR A 107 5.63 0.32 -0.93
CA THR A 107 4.86 1.05 -1.95
C THR A 107 3.37 0.75 -1.80
N SER A 108 2.53 1.62 -2.36
CA SER A 108 1.11 1.35 -2.59
C SER A 108 0.83 1.15 -4.08
N GLU A 109 -0.33 0.59 -4.43
CA GLU A 109 -0.85 0.44 -5.80
C GLU A 109 0.20 -0.04 -6.81
N MET A 110 0.95 -1.09 -6.46
CA MET A 110 1.94 -1.65 -7.36
C MET A 110 1.21 -2.39 -8.48
N ALA A 111 1.23 -1.81 -9.68
CA ALA A 111 0.51 -2.32 -10.83
C ALA A 111 1.47 -3.02 -11.80
N VAL A 112 1.15 -4.28 -12.14
CA VAL A 112 1.92 -5.09 -13.07
C VAL A 112 1.04 -5.54 -14.22
N GLN A 113 1.55 -5.35 -15.43
CA GLN A 113 0.96 -5.87 -16.65
C GLN A 113 1.46 -7.31 -16.84
N LEU A 114 0.54 -8.27 -16.85
CA LEU A 114 0.82 -9.67 -17.09
C LEU A 114 0.98 -9.96 -18.58
N ALA A 115 1.60 -11.09 -18.90
CA ALA A 115 1.86 -11.54 -20.26
C ALA A 115 0.58 -11.72 -21.09
N ASP A 116 -0.54 -12.07 -20.46
CA ASP A 116 -1.85 -12.24 -21.09
C ASP A 116 -2.60 -10.92 -21.32
N GLY A 117 -1.97 -9.77 -21.07
CA GLY A 117 -2.61 -8.47 -21.22
C GLY A 117 -3.52 -8.07 -20.04
N LYS A 118 -3.64 -8.89 -18.99
CA LYS A 118 -4.33 -8.48 -17.76
C LYS A 118 -3.44 -7.64 -16.87
N ARG A 119 -4.06 -6.79 -16.05
CA ARG A 119 -3.40 -5.99 -15.03
C ARG A 119 -3.71 -6.58 -13.66
N ILE A 120 -2.66 -6.80 -12.86
CA ILE A 120 -2.79 -7.14 -11.45
C ILE A 120 -2.22 -5.98 -10.61
N VAL A 121 -2.87 -5.69 -9.49
CA VAL A 121 -2.49 -4.59 -8.60
C VAL A 121 -2.49 -5.10 -7.18
N ASN A 122 -1.46 -4.74 -6.42
CA ASN A 122 -1.43 -4.89 -4.98
C ASN A 122 -1.63 -3.53 -4.30
N ASP A 123 -2.49 -3.48 -3.29
CA ASP A 123 -2.85 -2.23 -2.61
C ASP A 123 -1.69 -1.65 -1.81
N ILE A 124 -1.01 -2.50 -1.00
CA ILE A 124 0.16 -2.13 -0.19
C ILE A 124 1.15 -3.29 -0.14
N LEU A 125 2.43 -2.97 -0.36
CA LEU A 125 3.56 -3.86 -0.12
C LEU A 125 4.39 -3.33 1.05
N ALA A 126 4.79 -4.21 1.95
CA ALA A 126 5.60 -3.87 3.11
C ALA A 126 6.55 -5.03 3.50
N ILE A 127 7.44 -4.80 4.46
CA ILE A 127 8.37 -5.82 4.99
C ILE A 127 8.40 -5.78 6.51
N ASP A 128 8.40 -6.93 7.17
CA ASP A 128 8.51 -7.00 8.63
C ASP A 128 9.97 -6.91 9.14
N GLU A 129 10.16 -7.15 10.43
CA GLU A 129 11.48 -7.17 11.08
C GLU A 129 12.28 -8.44 10.77
N ASN A 130 11.60 -9.55 10.49
CA ASN A 130 12.21 -10.85 10.16
C ASN A 130 12.61 -10.94 8.67
N GLY A 131 12.28 -9.89 7.90
CA GLY A 131 12.56 -9.81 6.48
C GLY A 131 11.52 -10.51 5.62
N ASN A 132 10.32 -10.82 6.12
CA ASN A 132 9.23 -11.38 5.33
C ASN A 132 8.49 -10.26 4.58
N LEU A 133 8.16 -10.51 3.31
CA LEU A 133 7.40 -9.56 2.49
C LEU A 133 5.90 -9.67 2.78
N ALA A 134 5.27 -8.58 3.20
CA ALA A 134 3.84 -8.50 3.42
C ALA A 134 3.12 -8.01 2.15
N ILE A 135 2.26 -8.85 1.60
CA ILE A 135 1.34 -8.53 0.49
C ILE A 135 -0.01 -8.20 1.11
N ILE A 136 -0.32 -6.91 1.19
CA ILE A 136 -1.48 -6.39 1.93
C ILE A 136 -2.55 -5.94 0.94
N GLU A 137 -3.75 -6.51 1.09
CA GLU A 137 -4.94 -6.18 0.31
C GLU A 137 -6.02 -5.56 1.23
N LEU A 138 -6.62 -4.46 0.77
CA LEU A 138 -7.61 -3.68 1.50
C LEU A 138 -9.01 -3.94 0.95
N LYS A 139 -10.03 -3.95 1.82
CA LYS A 139 -11.45 -3.93 1.40
C LYS A 139 -12.34 -3.14 2.34
N SER A 140 -13.43 -2.62 1.80
CA SER A 140 -14.55 -2.07 2.58
C SER A 140 -15.37 -3.16 3.30
N LEU A 141 -15.52 -4.34 2.69
CA LEU A 141 -16.31 -5.44 3.23
C LEU A 141 -15.52 -6.74 3.27
N ARG A 142 -15.83 -7.56 4.29
CA ARG A 142 -15.22 -8.86 4.49
C ARG A 142 -15.60 -9.83 3.37
N ASN A 143 -14.64 -10.19 2.52
CA ASN A 143 -14.84 -11.11 1.39
C ASN A 143 -13.63 -12.05 1.21
N ASN A 144 -13.88 -13.32 0.89
CA ASN A 144 -12.83 -14.30 0.60
C ASN A 144 -12.03 -14.00 -0.68
N LYS A 145 -12.57 -13.20 -1.61
CA LYS A 145 -11.87 -12.80 -2.85
C LYS A 145 -10.52 -12.10 -2.58
N VAL A 146 -10.36 -11.45 -1.43
CA VAL A 146 -9.14 -10.75 -1.02
C VAL A 146 -7.95 -11.69 -0.90
N LYS A 147 -8.23 -12.90 -0.39
CA LYS A 147 -7.21 -13.92 -0.17
C LYS A 147 -6.63 -14.40 -1.49
N GLN A 148 -7.50 -14.56 -2.49
CA GLN A 148 -7.11 -14.94 -3.85
C GLN A 148 -6.30 -13.84 -4.54
N GLN A 149 -6.55 -12.55 -4.26
CA GLN A 149 -5.77 -11.46 -4.85
C GLN A 149 -4.33 -11.45 -4.34
N ALA A 150 -4.13 -11.56 -3.02
CA ALA A 150 -2.79 -11.63 -2.44
C ALA A 150 -2.00 -12.87 -2.91
N ILE A 151 -2.66 -14.04 -2.99
CA ILE A 151 -2.07 -15.28 -3.52
C ILE A 151 -1.72 -15.11 -5.00
N ALA A 152 -2.65 -14.63 -5.83
CA ALA A 152 -2.38 -14.41 -7.25
C ALA A 152 -1.25 -13.40 -7.47
N PHE A 153 -1.15 -12.36 -6.65
CA PHE A 153 -0.06 -11.40 -6.72
C PHE A 153 1.28 -12.04 -6.36
N GLU A 154 1.33 -12.89 -5.34
CA GLU A 154 2.53 -13.65 -5.02
C GLU A 154 2.96 -14.52 -6.22
N GLU A 155 2.06 -15.37 -6.71
CA GLU A 155 2.35 -16.35 -7.76
C GLU A 155 2.73 -15.70 -9.09
N MET A 156 2.06 -14.61 -9.46
CA MET A 156 2.22 -13.98 -10.77
C MET A 156 3.26 -12.86 -10.79
N VAL A 157 3.58 -12.26 -9.65
CA VAL A 157 4.49 -11.11 -9.57
C VAL A 157 5.68 -11.40 -8.66
N ILE A 158 5.46 -11.77 -7.41
CA ILE A 158 6.54 -11.87 -6.42
C ILE A 158 7.50 -13.02 -6.74
N VAL A 159 6.97 -14.22 -6.99
CA VAL A 159 7.79 -15.41 -7.30
C VAL A 159 8.56 -15.23 -8.62
N PRO A 160 7.92 -14.85 -9.75
CA PRO A 160 8.63 -14.74 -11.03
C PRO A 160 9.62 -13.58 -11.09
N LYS A 161 9.43 -12.54 -10.27
CA LYS A 161 10.30 -11.35 -10.22
C LYS A 161 11.10 -11.24 -8.92
N SER A 162 11.38 -12.36 -8.25
CA SER A 162 11.95 -12.37 -6.91
C SER A 162 13.24 -11.55 -6.75
N ALA A 163 14.16 -11.64 -7.70
CA ALA A 163 15.40 -10.86 -7.71
C ALA A 163 15.13 -9.34 -7.77
N LEU A 164 14.16 -8.93 -8.60
CA LEU A 164 13.75 -7.54 -8.75
C LEU A 164 13.05 -7.02 -7.49
N ILE A 165 12.18 -7.83 -6.88
CA ILE A 165 11.50 -7.49 -5.62
C ILE A 165 12.52 -7.36 -4.48
N LYS A 166 13.53 -8.22 -4.41
CA LYS A 166 14.62 -8.11 -3.44
C LYS A 166 15.41 -6.80 -3.59
N GLU A 167 15.68 -6.38 -4.82
CA GLU A 167 16.33 -5.09 -5.09
C GLU A 167 15.40 -3.92 -4.71
N LEU A 168 14.10 -4.00 -5.01
CA LEU A 168 13.11 -3.00 -4.62
C LEU A 168 13.05 -2.80 -3.11
N VAL A 169 12.92 -3.88 -2.34
CA VAL A 169 12.90 -3.88 -0.87
C VAL A 169 14.14 -3.17 -0.32
N LYS A 170 15.31 -3.52 -0.84
CA LYS A 170 16.59 -2.93 -0.42
C LYS A 170 16.67 -1.44 -0.75
N ILE A 171 16.22 -1.02 -1.95
CA ILE A 171 16.21 0.38 -2.36
C ILE A 171 15.33 1.21 -1.42
N ILE A 172 14.11 0.75 -1.14
CA ILE A 172 13.14 1.54 -0.39
C ILE A 172 13.43 1.55 1.11
N THR A 173 13.76 0.39 1.68
CA THR A 173 13.80 0.21 3.15
C THR A 173 15.19 0.00 3.71
N GLY A 174 16.19 -0.28 2.87
CA GLY A 174 17.51 -0.74 3.31
C GLY A 174 17.55 -2.17 3.86
N LYS A 175 16.40 -2.81 4.07
CA LYS A 175 16.27 -4.19 4.56
C LYS A 175 16.50 -5.22 3.44
N THR A 176 16.64 -6.48 3.84
CA THR A 176 16.76 -7.62 2.91
C THR A 176 15.54 -8.51 3.04
N TRP A 177 14.88 -8.79 1.92
CA TRP A 177 13.84 -9.82 1.87
C TRP A 177 14.47 -11.22 1.87
N ASN A 178 13.97 -12.08 2.74
CA ASN A 178 14.45 -13.45 2.96
C ASN A 178 13.90 -14.48 1.94
N GLY A 179 12.86 -14.11 1.17
CA GLY A 179 12.16 -14.99 0.23
C GLY A 179 10.76 -15.39 0.69
N ASP A 180 10.46 -15.26 1.98
CA ASP A 180 9.16 -15.61 2.57
C ASP A 180 8.16 -14.46 2.44
N THR A 181 6.89 -14.82 2.28
CA THR A 181 5.80 -13.84 2.18
C THR A 181 4.73 -14.05 3.24
N ARG A 182 4.01 -12.97 3.55
CA ARG A 182 2.84 -12.95 4.41
C ARG A 182 1.69 -12.36 3.59
N LYS A 183 0.60 -13.12 3.44
CA LYS A 183 -0.63 -12.63 2.81
C LYS A 183 -1.51 -12.00 3.88
N ILE A 184 -1.85 -10.73 3.70
CA ILE A 184 -2.56 -9.95 4.71
C ILE A 184 -3.81 -9.32 4.08
N ALA A 185 -4.94 -9.49 4.75
CA ALA A 185 -6.18 -8.82 4.41
C ALA A 185 -6.56 -7.83 5.51
N VAL A 186 -6.84 -6.59 5.13
CA VAL A 186 -7.27 -5.53 6.06
C VAL A 186 -8.67 -5.04 5.67
N TRP A 187 -9.59 -5.00 6.63
CA TRP A 187 -10.97 -4.53 6.37
C TRP A 187 -11.59 -3.82 7.56
N ASN A 188 -12.75 -3.19 7.32
CA ASN A 188 -13.50 -2.48 8.37
C ASN A 188 -14.07 -3.48 9.38
N ALA A 189 -13.84 -3.25 10.67
CA ALA A 189 -14.37 -4.05 11.76
C ALA A 189 -15.90 -4.03 11.68
N PRO A 190 -16.56 -5.20 11.74
CA PRO A 190 -18.01 -5.23 11.74
C PRO A 190 -18.54 -4.49 12.98
N THR A 191 -19.55 -3.64 12.78
CA THR A 191 -20.27 -2.97 13.88
C THR A 191 -21.01 -3.96 14.79
N SER A 192 -21.22 -5.20 14.34
CA SER A 192 -21.76 -6.29 15.14
C SER A 192 -20.69 -7.35 15.44
N LYS A 193 -20.74 -7.95 16.64
CA LYS A 193 -19.87 -9.07 17.09
C LYS A 193 -20.17 -10.39 16.36
N SER A 194 -20.46 -10.37 15.06
CA SER A 194 -20.71 -11.60 14.32
C SER A 194 -19.40 -12.38 14.13
N SER A 195 -19.41 -13.64 14.59
CA SER A 195 -18.24 -14.51 14.61
C SER A 195 -17.68 -14.72 13.20
N VAL A 196 -16.36 -14.89 13.13
CA VAL A 196 -15.67 -15.21 11.89
C VAL A 196 -16.15 -16.58 11.40
N LYS A 197 -17.00 -16.61 10.36
CA LYS A 197 -17.29 -17.86 9.66
C LYS A 197 -15.99 -18.38 9.03
N LEU A 198 -15.47 -19.47 9.60
CA LEU A 198 -14.42 -20.29 9.02
C LEU A 198 -14.99 -20.89 7.74
N ASN A 199 -14.56 -20.37 6.60
CA ASN A 199 -14.73 -21.06 5.33
C ASN A 199 -13.38 -21.71 5.00
N LYS A 200 -13.40 -22.86 4.33
CA LYS A 200 -12.20 -23.60 3.89
C LYS A 200 -11.17 -22.66 3.25
N LEU A 201 -9.94 -22.72 3.73
CA LEU A 201 -8.88 -21.82 3.28
C LEU A 201 -7.86 -22.56 2.43
N VAL A 202 -7.49 -21.91 1.33
CA VAL A 202 -6.57 -22.45 0.35
C VAL A 202 -5.11 -22.20 0.77
N ASP A 203 -4.87 -21.21 1.64
CA ASP A 203 -3.54 -20.81 2.12
C ASP A 203 -3.60 -20.00 3.44
N LYS A 204 -2.43 -19.76 4.06
CA LYS A 204 -2.25 -18.99 5.28
C LYS A 204 -2.42 -17.49 5.05
N VAL A 205 -3.43 -16.90 5.69
CA VAL A 205 -3.75 -15.46 5.58
C VAL A 205 -3.96 -14.86 6.96
N GLU A 206 -3.34 -13.71 7.19
CA GLU A 206 -3.55 -12.88 8.39
C GLU A 206 -4.63 -11.83 8.16
N LEU A 207 -5.47 -11.63 9.18
CA LEU A 207 -6.53 -10.64 9.16
C LEU A 207 -6.26 -9.51 10.13
N TYR A 208 -6.48 -8.28 9.67
CA TYR A 208 -6.51 -7.09 10.50
C TYR A 208 -7.84 -6.37 10.29
N ASN A 209 -8.54 -6.04 11.39
CA ASN A 209 -9.77 -5.27 11.35
C ASN A 209 -9.51 -3.86 11.88
N TYR A 210 -10.09 -2.82 11.27
CA TYR A 210 -10.00 -1.45 11.78
C TYR A 210 -11.36 -0.88 12.18
N VAL A 211 -11.44 -0.01 13.18
CA VAL A 211 -12.65 0.78 13.46
C VAL A 211 -12.41 2.23 13.03
N PHE A 212 -13.35 2.81 12.28
CA PHE A 212 -13.40 4.26 12.02
C PHE A 212 -14.49 4.89 12.90
N GLU A 213 -14.12 5.53 14.01
CA GLU A 213 -15.06 6.29 14.86
C GLU A 213 -14.95 7.79 14.56
N GLY A 214 -15.84 8.30 13.72
CA GLY A 214 -15.99 9.74 13.50
C GLY A 214 -16.46 10.47 14.77
N GLU A 215 -15.76 11.57 15.08
CA GLU A 215 -15.83 12.48 16.25
C GLU A 215 -15.28 11.99 17.60
N ARG A 216 -14.88 10.72 17.77
CA ARG A 216 -14.20 10.31 19.04
C ARG A 216 -12.85 9.61 18.95
N THR A 217 -12.33 9.27 17.78
CA THR A 217 -10.88 9.01 17.63
C THR A 217 -10.39 9.26 16.20
N GLU A 218 -9.40 10.14 16.03
CA GLU A 218 -8.61 10.33 14.79
C GLU A 218 -7.73 9.11 14.44
N LYS A 219 -8.07 7.92 14.94
CA LYS A 219 -7.21 6.73 14.97
C LYS A 219 -8.00 5.50 14.55
N TYR A 220 -7.43 4.74 13.62
CA TYR A 220 -7.88 3.39 13.32
C TYR A 220 -7.29 2.46 14.39
N ILE A 221 -8.13 1.72 15.11
CA ILE A 221 -7.68 0.73 16.10
C ILE A 221 -7.80 -0.66 15.50
N ILE A 222 -6.73 -1.45 15.64
CA ILE A 222 -6.65 -2.78 15.07
C ILE A 222 -7.10 -3.80 16.09
N MET A 223 -8.22 -4.46 15.78
CA MET A 223 -9.01 -5.12 16.80
C MET A 223 -8.62 -6.57 17.08
N ASN A 224 -8.18 -7.32 16.06
CA ASN A 224 -7.88 -8.76 16.18
C ASN A 224 -6.88 -9.19 15.09
N THR A 225 -6.01 -10.13 15.43
CA THR A 225 -5.23 -10.91 14.47
C THR A 225 -5.77 -12.34 14.46
N VAL A 226 -6.18 -12.81 13.28
CA VAL A 226 -6.53 -14.22 13.08
C VAL A 226 -5.69 -14.75 11.94
N THR A 227 -4.93 -15.79 12.23
CA THR A 227 -4.22 -16.57 11.23
C THR A 227 -5.03 -17.82 10.97
N PHE A 228 -5.33 -18.08 9.71
CA PHE A 228 -5.86 -19.39 9.33
C PHE A 228 -4.77 -20.16 8.64
N GLU A 229 -4.76 -21.46 8.86
CA GLU A 229 -3.87 -22.37 8.14
C GLU A 229 -4.67 -23.11 7.06
N LYS A 230 -3.94 -23.67 6.10
CA LYS A 230 -4.51 -24.47 5.02
C LYS A 230 -5.15 -25.74 5.61
N GLU A 231 -6.34 -26.10 5.14
CA GLU A 231 -6.93 -27.44 5.37
C GLU A 231 -6.26 -28.51 4.50
#